data_AF-A0AA96JFC8-F1
#
_entry.id   AF-A0AA96JFC8-F1
#
_cell.length_a   1.000
_cell.length_b   1.000
_cell.length_c   1.000
_cell.angle_alpha   90.00
_cell.angle_beta   90.00
_cell.angle_gamma   90.00
#
_symmetry.space_group_name_H-M   'P 1'
#
loop_
_entity.id
_entity.type
_entity.pdbx_description
1 polymer ?
#
loop_
_entity_poly.entity_id
_entity_poly.type
_entity_poly.pdbx_seq_one_letter_code
_entity_poly.pdbx_strand_id
1 'polypeptide(L)'
;MTAVRTAAPRRAGLRRPGAWRTNPKTALAPLACTALALMLAACGGHSTPRATDDAADTVKNLGAAPIPRPPTAQATPTAGEKHLQLLAMGYSVHAQLPGADAVVTAGGPTENPIAKPGGVPDHANGTITVTVREATGPLTLHAADFTSRDENGKAVPLSVRGPATVTARPGHTAALTLTGTYEAGAAELTWRHDGRTIAIWDFNIELD
;
A
#
# COMPACT_ATOMS: atom_id res chain seq x y z
N MET A 1 7.68 54.39 28.32
CA MET A 1 7.58 55.30 27.16
C MET A 1 8.23 54.60 25.97
N THR A 2 7.45 53.83 25.19
CA THR A 2 6.99 54.16 23.81
C THR A 2 8.15 54.31 22.81
N ALA A 3 8.23 53.62 21.67
CA ALA A 3 7.18 53.02 20.85
C ALA A 3 7.67 51.84 19.99
N VAL A 4 6.72 50.93 19.78
CA VAL A 4 6.70 49.81 18.84
C VAL A 4 6.69 50.33 17.40
N ARG A 5 7.49 49.75 16.50
CA ARG A 5 7.34 49.92 15.04
C ARG A 5 6.71 48.66 14.45
N THR A 6 5.40 48.74 14.26
CA THR A 6 4.59 47.79 13.49
C THR A 6 4.72 48.16 12.02
N ALA A 7 5.21 47.24 11.17
CA ALA A 7 5.13 47.37 9.72
C ALA A 7 3.98 46.50 9.19
N ALA A 8 3.10 47.13 8.42
CA ALA A 8 1.86 46.60 7.86
C ALA A 8 2.08 45.63 6.68
N PRO A 9 1.08 44.80 6.33
CA PRO A 9 1.21 43.75 5.31
C PRO A 9 1.08 44.30 3.89
N ARG A 10 1.92 43.80 2.97
CA ARG A 10 1.78 44.09 1.53
C ARG A 10 0.76 43.16 0.89
N ARG A 11 -0.18 43.82 0.20
CA ARG A 11 -1.33 43.31 -0.54
C ARG A 11 -0.97 42.37 -1.68
N ALA A 12 -1.95 41.51 -1.95
CA ALA A 12 -2.15 40.63 -3.08
C ALA A 12 -1.77 41.24 -4.45
N GLY A 13 -0.92 40.52 -5.19
CA GLY A 13 -0.74 40.69 -6.62
C GLY A 13 -1.62 39.68 -7.36
N LEU A 14 -2.56 40.20 -8.15
CA LEU A 14 -3.43 39.44 -9.05
C LEU A 14 -2.59 38.61 -10.04
N ARG A 15 -2.84 37.29 -10.08
CA ARG A 15 -2.38 36.43 -11.16
C ARG A 15 -3.24 36.69 -12.41
N ARG A 16 -2.56 36.97 -13.52
CA ARG A 16 -3.14 37.02 -14.86
C ARG A 16 -3.69 35.64 -15.26
N PRO A 17 -4.88 35.55 -15.89
CA PRO A 17 -5.36 34.32 -16.50
C PRO A 17 -4.59 34.05 -17.81
N GLY A 18 -3.74 33.03 -17.78
CA GLY A 18 -3.09 32.49 -18.98
C GLY A 18 -4.07 31.67 -19.80
N ALA A 19 -4.10 31.96 -21.10
CA ALA A 19 -5.03 31.44 -22.08
C ALA A 19 -5.13 29.91 -22.11
N TRP A 20 -6.37 29.43 -22.07
CA TRP A 20 -6.75 28.06 -22.35
C TRP A 20 -6.46 27.75 -23.82
N ARG A 21 -5.45 26.92 -24.09
CA ARG A 21 -5.28 26.30 -25.41
C ARG A 21 -6.22 25.11 -25.49
N THR A 22 -7.32 25.31 -26.21
CA THR A 22 -8.17 24.25 -26.74
C THR A 22 -7.40 23.54 -27.87
N ASN A 23 -7.07 22.26 -27.68
CA ASN A 23 -6.63 21.41 -28.79
C ASN A 23 -7.82 20.57 -29.29
N PRO A 24 -8.06 20.54 -30.62
CA PRO A 24 -9.22 19.89 -31.21
C PRO A 24 -9.00 18.38 -31.41
N LYS A 25 -10.07 17.64 -31.11
CA LYS A 25 -10.57 16.42 -31.78
C LYS A 25 -9.62 15.78 -32.80
N THR A 26 -8.93 14.70 -32.40
CA THR A 26 -8.46 13.68 -33.33
C THR A 26 -9.53 12.59 -33.46
N ALA A 27 -9.83 12.30 -34.73
CA ALA A 27 -10.95 11.53 -35.19
C ALA A 27 -10.79 10.02 -35.01
N LEU A 28 -11.96 9.38 -35.04
CA LEU A 28 -12.22 7.94 -35.15
C LEU A 28 -11.48 7.28 -36.32
N ALA A 29 -11.07 6.02 -36.11
CA ALA A 29 -10.93 5.03 -37.18
C ALA A 29 -11.56 3.72 -36.71
N PRO A 30 -12.70 3.29 -37.29
CA PRO A 30 -13.24 1.95 -37.11
C PRO A 30 -12.62 1.02 -38.17
N LEU A 31 -11.99 -0.07 -37.73
CA LEU A 31 -11.60 -1.15 -38.64
C LEU A 31 -12.58 -2.31 -38.50
N ALA A 32 -13.07 -2.71 -39.66
CA ALA A 32 -14.28 -3.46 -39.90
C ALA A 32 -14.11 -4.98 -39.82
N CYS A 33 -15.28 -5.62 -39.78
CA CYS A 33 -15.60 -7.02 -39.91
C CYS A 33 -14.77 -7.81 -40.94
N THR A 34 -14.41 -9.04 -40.55
CA THR A 34 -14.42 -10.20 -41.45
C THR A 34 -15.19 -11.33 -40.79
N ALA A 35 -16.27 -11.74 -41.46
CA ALA A 35 -17.11 -12.89 -41.14
C ALA A 35 -16.84 -14.03 -42.15
N LEU A 36 -17.32 -15.24 -41.79
CA LEU A 36 -17.45 -16.48 -42.57
C LEU A 36 -16.13 -17.25 -42.84
N ALA A 37 -16.06 -18.58 -42.76
CA ALA A 37 -17.09 -19.60 -42.96
C ALA A 37 -16.80 -20.94 -42.25
N LEU A 38 -17.91 -21.70 -42.13
CA LEU A 38 -18.12 -23.13 -41.91
C LEU A 38 -16.92 -24.09 -42.03
N MET A 39 -16.81 -25.00 -41.07
CA MET A 39 -16.48 -26.42 -41.30
C MET A 39 -17.38 -27.30 -40.41
N LEU A 40 -18.49 -27.75 -40.99
CA LEU A 40 -19.23 -28.94 -40.58
C LEU A 40 -18.62 -30.11 -41.35
N ALA A 41 -17.98 -31.05 -40.64
CA ALA A 41 -17.93 -32.49 -40.94
C ALA A 41 -16.69 -33.14 -40.31
N ALA A 42 -16.87 -33.73 -39.13
CA ALA A 42 -16.14 -34.93 -38.72
C ALA A 42 -16.93 -35.63 -37.61
N CYS A 43 -18.03 -36.28 -38.00
CA CYS A 43 -18.53 -37.43 -37.25
C CYS A 43 -17.50 -38.55 -37.39
N GLY A 44 -16.95 -39.05 -36.29
CA GLY A 44 -16.12 -40.25 -36.29
C GLY A 44 -15.09 -40.26 -35.17
N GLY A 45 -15.52 -40.65 -33.98
CA GLY A 45 -14.61 -40.85 -32.86
C GLY A 45 -15.25 -40.85 -31.49
N HIS A 46 -16.43 -41.44 -31.31
CA HIS A 46 -16.82 -41.91 -29.98
C HIS A 46 -15.95 -43.11 -29.64
N SER A 47 -14.74 -42.84 -29.14
CA SER A 47 -13.97 -43.83 -28.40
C SER A 47 -14.75 -44.08 -27.12
N THR A 48 -15.66 -45.05 -27.15
CA THR A 48 -16.13 -45.72 -25.93
C THR A 48 -14.89 -46.04 -25.10
N PRO A 49 -14.82 -45.61 -23.83
CA PRO A 49 -13.68 -45.94 -22.99
C PRO A 49 -13.58 -47.46 -22.96
N ARG A 50 -12.50 -47.99 -23.51
CA ARG A 50 -12.21 -49.41 -23.41
C ARG A 50 -11.92 -49.63 -21.94
N ALA A 51 -12.78 -50.37 -21.25
CA ALA A 51 -12.55 -50.81 -19.88
C ALA A 51 -11.34 -51.75 -19.88
N THR A 52 -10.14 -51.18 -19.84
CA THR A 52 -8.87 -51.86 -19.57
C THR A 52 -8.05 -51.11 -18.53
N ASP A 53 -8.62 -50.11 -17.86
CA ASP A 53 -7.98 -49.52 -16.69
C ASP A 53 -8.12 -50.52 -15.55
N ASP A 54 -7.07 -51.33 -15.38
CA ASP A 54 -6.94 -52.23 -14.24
C ASP A 54 -7.01 -51.37 -12.96
N ALA A 55 -7.79 -51.80 -11.97
CA ALA A 55 -7.91 -51.08 -10.71
C ALA A 55 -6.53 -50.91 -10.05
N ALA A 56 -5.62 -51.84 -10.31
CA ALA A 56 -4.22 -51.76 -9.92
C ALA A 56 -3.47 -50.53 -10.52
N ASP A 57 -3.72 -50.19 -11.79
CA ASP A 57 -3.08 -49.04 -12.44
C ASP A 57 -3.64 -47.71 -11.95
N THR A 58 -4.95 -47.67 -11.66
CA THR A 58 -5.57 -46.50 -11.03
C THR A 58 -4.99 -46.27 -9.63
N VAL A 59 -4.88 -47.32 -8.81
CA VAL A 59 -4.31 -47.24 -7.46
C VAL A 59 -2.83 -46.85 -7.48
N LYS A 60 -2.06 -47.37 -8.43
CA LYS A 60 -0.65 -47.01 -8.64
C LYS A 60 -0.45 -45.52 -8.97
N ASN A 61 -1.42 -44.92 -9.68
CA ASN A 61 -1.34 -43.52 -10.11
C ASN A 61 -1.92 -42.53 -9.08
N LEU A 62 -2.71 -42.96 -8.10
CA LEU A 62 -3.26 -42.09 -7.05
C LEU A 62 -2.19 -41.45 -6.15
N GLY A 63 -0.97 -42.02 -6.08
CA GLY A 63 0.17 -41.45 -5.36
C GLY A 63 1.20 -40.73 -6.25
N ALA A 64 0.98 -40.69 -7.57
CA ALA A 64 1.97 -40.19 -8.53
C ALA A 64 1.81 -38.70 -8.88
N ALA A 65 0.88 -38.00 -8.24
CA ALA A 65 0.72 -36.56 -8.42
C ALA A 65 1.94 -35.83 -7.82
N PRO A 66 2.69 -35.05 -8.60
CA PRO A 66 3.79 -34.25 -8.07
C PRO A 66 3.25 -33.30 -7.00
N ILE A 67 3.87 -33.30 -5.81
CA ILE A 67 3.58 -32.27 -4.81
C ILE A 67 3.98 -30.91 -5.41
N PRO A 68 3.05 -29.96 -5.55
CA PRO A 68 3.39 -28.63 -6.00
C PRO A 68 4.46 -28.05 -5.06
N ARG A 69 5.59 -27.61 -5.61
CA ARG A 69 6.56 -26.89 -4.79
C ARG A 69 5.93 -25.55 -4.41
N PRO A 70 6.04 -25.12 -3.13
CA PRO A 70 5.62 -23.79 -2.77
C PRO A 70 6.36 -22.77 -3.63
N PRO A 71 5.69 -21.69 -4.06
CA PRO A 71 6.36 -20.62 -4.76
C PRO A 71 7.51 -20.08 -3.90
N THR A 72 8.57 -19.61 -4.55
CA THR A 72 9.65 -18.91 -3.87
C THR A 72 9.08 -17.73 -3.09
N ALA A 73 9.52 -17.57 -1.83
CA ALA A 73 9.10 -16.44 -1.02
C ALA A 73 9.36 -15.13 -1.77
N GLN A 74 8.37 -14.25 -1.81
CA GLN A 74 8.51 -12.94 -2.42
C GLN A 74 9.58 -12.17 -1.65
N ALA A 75 10.57 -11.64 -2.36
CA ALA A 75 11.60 -10.83 -1.74
C ALA A 75 10.99 -9.55 -1.15
N THR A 76 11.48 -9.14 0.03
CA THR A 76 11.15 -7.84 0.61
C THR A 76 11.54 -6.76 -0.39
N PRO A 77 10.60 -5.91 -0.87
CA PRO A 77 10.91 -4.87 -1.83
C PRO A 77 11.85 -3.84 -1.22
N THR A 78 12.70 -3.24 -2.05
CA THR A 78 13.67 -2.22 -1.63
C THR A 78 13.07 -0.83 -1.82
N ALA A 79 13.09 0.01 -0.80
CA ALA A 79 12.77 1.42 -0.90
C ALA A 79 14.01 2.28 -0.66
N GLY A 80 14.02 3.48 -1.24
CA GLY A 80 15.02 4.49 -0.97
C GLY A 80 14.57 5.83 -1.53
N GLU A 81 15.40 6.86 -1.35
CA GLU A 81 15.05 8.25 -1.72
C GLU A 81 14.66 8.46 -3.20
N LYS A 82 15.04 7.53 -4.08
CA LYS A 82 14.72 7.56 -5.52
C LYS A 82 13.75 6.45 -5.95
N HIS A 83 13.35 5.58 -5.03
CA HIS A 83 12.54 4.42 -5.31
C HIS A 83 11.51 4.23 -4.20
N LEU A 84 10.33 4.81 -4.43
CA LEU A 84 9.14 4.63 -3.59
C LEU A 84 8.63 3.20 -3.68
N GLN A 85 8.16 2.66 -2.56
CA GLN A 85 7.36 1.44 -2.52
C GLN A 85 5.94 1.71 -2.05
N LEU A 86 4.96 1.09 -2.71
CA LEU A 86 3.58 0.97 -2.24
C LEU A 86 3.38 -0.47 -1.73
N LEU A 87 2.85 -0.58 -0.53
CA LEU A 87 2.80 -1.82 0.24
C LEU A 87 1.42 -1.95 0.87
N ALA A 88 0.97 -3.19 1.07
CA ALA A 88 -0.10 -3.43 2.03
C ALA A 88 0.42 -3.28 3.46
N MET A 89 -0.38 -2.71 4.34
CA MET A 89 -0.06 -2.64 5.77
C MET A 89 0.27 -4.04 6.33
N GLY A 90 1.28 -4.11 7.19
CA GLY A 90 1.89 -5.36 7.66
C GLY A 90 3.07 -5.85 6.81
N TYR A 91 3.20 -5.40 5.55
CA TYR A 91 4.35 -5.80 4.71
C TYR A 91 5.60 -4.99 5.05
N SER A 92 6.74 -5.68 4.99
CA SER A 92 8.05 -5.09 5.17
C SER A 92 8.57 -4.42 3.90
N VAL A 93 9.43 -3.42 4.09
CA VAL A 93 10.28 -2.84 3.07
C VAL A 93 11.73 -2.84 3.54
N HIS A 94 12.65 -3.11 2.63
CA HIS A 94 14.08 -2.94 2.88
C HIS A 94 14.45 -1.49 2.52
N ALA A 95 14.58 -0.63 3.53
CA ALA A 95 14.93 0.77 3.37
C ALA A 95 16.44 0.92 3.20
N GLN A 96 16.88 1.30 2.00
CA GLN A 96 18.26 1.68 1.69
C GLN A 96 18.39 3.19 1.75
N LEU A 97 18.92 3.69 2.88
CA LEU A 97 19.04 5.11 3.18
C LEU A 97 20.51 5.49 3.37
N PRO A 98 20.86 6.79 3.24
CA PRO A 98 22.23 7.24 3.48
C PRO A 98 22.72 6.85 4.88
N GLY A 99 23.72 5.96 4.93
CA GLY A 99 24.35 5.54 6.19
C GLY A 99 23.61 4.45 6.98
N ALA A 100 22.48 3.94 6.48
CA ALA A 100 21.78 2.81 7.10
C ALA A 100 20.92 2.04 6.08
N ASP A 101 21.03 0.72 6.11
CA ASP A 101 20.03 -0.19 5.56
C ASP A 101 19.22 -0.77 6.73
N ALA A 102 17.91 -0.95 6.56
CA ALA A 102 17.09 -1.57 7.59
C ALA A 102 15.84 -2.20 6.98
N VAL A 103 15.23 -3.15 7.70
CA VAL A 103 13.89 -3.65 7.37
C VAL A 103 12.87 -2.90 8.22
N VAL A 104 11.92 -2.24 7.54
CA VAL A 104 10.88 -1.42 8.15
C VAL A 104 9.51 -2.03 7.85
N THR A 105 8.66 -2.16 8.86
CA THR A 105 7.27 -2.60 8.72
C THR A 105 6.36 -1.60 9.42
N ALA A 106 5.29 -1.15 8.78
CA ALA A 106 4.14 -0.56 9.47
C ALA A 106 3.11 -1.67 9.69
N GLY A 107 2.68 -1.89 10.93
CA GLY A 107 1.65 -2.87 11.28
C GLY A 107 0.45 -2.23 11.95
N GLY A 108 -0.74 -2.82 11.75
CA GLY A 108 -2.02 -2.30 12.22
C GLY A 108 -2.92 -1.86 11.05
N PRO A 109 -3.75 -0.82 11.24
CA PRO A 109 -4.11 -0.27 12.54
C PRO A 109 -4.77 -1.36 13.41
N THR A 110 -4.44 -1.41 14.70
CA THR A 110 -5.36 -2.04 15.66
C THR A 110 -6.51 -1.08 15.87
N GLU A 111 -7.71 -1.52 15.52
CA GLU A 111 -8.90 -0.69 15.51
C GLU A 111 -9.64 -0.79 16.84
N ASN A 112 -10.08 0.36 17.35
CA ASN A 112 -10.98 0.47 18.47
C ASN A 112 -12.21 1.28 18.03
N PRO A 113 -13.28 0.62 17.56
CA PRO A 113 -14.48 1.27 17.07
C PRO A 113 -15.07 2.22 18.12
N ILE A 114 -15.53 3.39 17.67
CA ILE A 114 -16.17 4.37 18.53
C ILE A 114 -17.68 4.15 18.43
N ALA A 115 -18.29 3.81 19.58
CA ALA A 115 -19.69 3.44 19.64
C ALA A 115 -20.59 4.55 19.10
N LYS A 116 -21.52 4.17 18.22
CA LYS A 116 -22.57 5.03 17.69
C LYS A 116 -23.92 4.65 18.32
N PRO A 117 -24.60 5.56 19.05
CA PRO A 117 -25.90 5.26 19.62
C PRO A 117 -26.91 4.81 18.55
N GLY A 118 -27.44 3.60 18.69
CA GLY A 118 -28.46 3.06 17.79
C GLY A 118 -27.97 2.68 16.39
N GLY A 119 -26.67 2.47 16.17
CA GLY A 119 -26.14 2.07 14.87
C GLY A 119 -24.76 1.41 14.92
N VAL A 120 -24.29 0.97 13.77
CA VAL A 120 -22.92 0.45 13.57
C VAL A 120 -21.93 1.63 13.68
N PRO A 121 -20.76 1.46 14.32
CA PRO A 121 -19.70 2.46 14.29
C PRO A 121 -19.36 2.90 12.86
N ASP A 122 -19.16 4.19 12.66
CA ASP A 122 -18.68 4.78 11.40
C ASP A 122 -17.25 5.33 11.52
N HIS A 123 -16.65 5.23 12.70
CA HIS A 123 -15.27 5.64 12.96
C HIS A 123 -14.61 4.76 14.04
N ALA A 124 -13.28 4.66 13.98
CA ALA A 124 -12.45 3.97 14.96
C ALA A 124 -11.19 4.76 15.30
N ASN A 125 -10.70 4.58 16.53
CA ASN A 125 -9.32 4.92 16.86
C ASN A 125 -8.41 3.80 16.35
N GLY A 126 -7.56 4.11 15.37
CA GLY A 126 -6.57 3.19 14.84
C GLY A 126 -5.19 3.39 15.46
N THR A 127 -4.52 2.31 15.84
CA THR A 127 -3.12 2.32 16.33
C THR A 127 -2.20 1.60 15.35
N ILE A 128 -1.25 2.34 14.77
CA ILE A 128 -0.23 1.81 13.86
C ILE A 128 1.11 1.75 14.56
N THR A 129 1.83 0.64 14.43
CA THR A 129 3.20 0.48 14.95
C THR A 129 4.18 0.32 13.81
N VAL A 130 5.10 1.28 13.68
CA VAL A 130 6.20 1.23 12.73
C VAL A 130 7.42 0.63 13.42
N THR A 131 7.88 -0.52 12.95
CA THR A 131 9.00 -1.27 13.51
C THR A 131 10.18 -1.24 12.56
N VAL A 132 11.36 -0.97 13.09
CA VAL A 132 12.64 -1.02 12.38
C VAL A 132 13.49 -2.13 12.99
N ARG A 133 13.97 -3.05 12.15
CA ARG A 133 14.86 -4.15 12.53
C ARG A 133 16.02 -4.26 11.56
N GLU A 134 17.00 -5.10 11.92
CA GLU A 134 18.12 -5.47 11.04
C GLU A 134 18.89 -4.26 10.50
N ALA A 135 18.99 -3.21 11.30
CA ALA A 135 19.65 -1.97 10.88
C ALA A 135 21.17 -2.18 10.77
N THR A 136 21.78 -1.84 9.62
CA THR A 136 23.23 -1.91 9.41
C THR A 136 23.96 -0.70 9.99
N GLY A 137 23.26 0.43 10.09
CA GLY A 137 23.68 1.65 10.78
C GLY A 137 22.52 2.24 11.59
N PRO A 138 22.74 3.29 12.40
CA PRO A 138 21.66 3.92 13.15
C PRO A 138 20.59 4.50 12.21
N LEU A 139 19.35 4.05 12.34
CA LEU A 139 18.20 4.62 11.63
C LEU A 139 17.25 5.24 12.64
N THR A 140 17.05 6.56 12.55
CA THR A 140 16.13 7.30 13.40
C THR A 140 14.82 7.56 12.66
N LEU A 141 13.70 7.23 13.29
CA LEU A 141 12.37 7.60 12.83
C LEU A 141 11.84 8.74 13.68
N HIS A 142 11.30 9.78 13.04
CA HIS A 142 10.54 10.83 13.72
C HIS A 142 9.04 10.65 13.40
N ALA A 143 8.16 10.88 14.37
CA ALA A 143 6.72 10.86 14.11
C ALA A 143 6.29 11.84 13.01
N ALA A 144 7.00 12.98 12.89
CA ALA A 144 6.75 13.99 11.87
C ALA A 144 7.06 13.54 10.44
N ASP A 145 7.80 12.45 10.27
CA ASP A 145 8.11 11.86 8.97
C ASP A 145 6.92 11.09 8.39
N PHE A 146 5.88 10.87 9.20
CA PHE A 146 4.71 10.10 8.83
C PHE A 146 3.49 11.01 8.64
N THR A 147 2.72 10.74 7.60
CA THR A 147 1.40 11.35 7.37
C THR A 147 0.41 10.28 6.99
N SER A 148 -0.87 10.47 7.33
CA SER A 148 -1.93 9.56 6.90
C SER A 148 -3.04 10.30 6.16
N ARG A 149 -3.72 9.60 5.26
CA ARG A 149 -4.88 10.08 4.51
C ARG A 149 -5.95 9.01 4.43
N ASP A 150 -7.20 9.45 4.34
CA ASP A 150 -8.35 8.60 4.04
C ASP A 150 -8.52 8.37 2.53
N GLU A 151 -9.53 7.58 2.17
CA GLU A 151 -9.91 7.23 0.79
C GLU A 151 -10.19 8.45 -0.11
N ASN A 152 -10.56 9.58 0.48
CA ASN A 152 -10.83 10.83 -0.22
C ASN A 152 -9.57 11.70 -0.34
N GLY A 153 -8.43 11.23 0.15
CA GLY A 153 -7.16 11.95 0.21
C GLY A 153 -7.12 13.04 1.29
N LYS A 154 -8.12 13.10 2.18
CA LYS A 154 -8.14 14.05 3.30
C LYS A 154 -7.18 13.57 4.38
N ALA A 155 -6.45 14.51 4.97
CA ALA A 155 -5.45 14.21 5.97
C ALA A 155 -6.10 13.66 7.26
N VAL A 156 -5.57 12.54 7.75
CA VAL A 156 -5.89 12.00 9.08
C VAL A 156 -4.81 12.48 10.05
N PRO A 157 -5.13 13.32 11.04
CA PRO A 157 -4.15 13.76 12.03
C PRO A 157 -3.60 12.57 12.82
N LEU A 158 -2.27 12.47 12.87
CA LEU A 158 -1.57 11.46 13.65
C LEU A 158 -1.09 12.04 14.98
N SER A 159 -1.31 11.30 16.05
CA SER A 159 -0.70 11.51 17.36
C SER A 159 0.32 10.41 17.63
N VAL A 160 1.32 10.68 18.46
CA VAL A 160 2.28 9.67 18.89
C VAL A 160 1.91 9.13 20.27
N ARG A 161 2.05 7.82 20.46
CA ARG A 161 1.97 7.18 21.77
C ARG A 161 3.37 6.76 22.20
N GLY A 162 3.87 7.38 23.28
CA GLY A 162 5.25 7.17 23.74
C GLY A 162 6.24 8.13 23.06
N PRO A 163 7.50 7.73 22.84
CA PRO A 163 8.51 8.60 22.26
C PRO A 163 8.16 9.05 20.83
N ALA A 164 8.27 10.35 20.56
CA ALA A 164 8.11 10.94 19.22
C ALA A 164 9.27 10.63 18.26
N THR A 165 10.36 10.05 18.78
CA THR A 165 11.55 9.72 18.02
C THR A 165 12.14 8.44 18.59
N VAL A 166 12.47 7.51 17.70
CA VAL A 166 13.07 6.23 18.05
C VAL A 166 14.23 5.94 17.12
N THR A 167 15.28 5.31 17.63
CA THR A 167 16.47 4.99 16.83
C THR A 167 16.74 3.49 16.91
N ALA A 168 16.66 2.81 15.77
CA ALA A 168 17.19 1.46 15.64
C ALA A 168 18.71 1.52 15.49
N ARG A 169 19.39 0.55 16.10
CA ARG A 169 20.85 0.38 16.01
C ARG A 169 21.13 -1.05 15.59
N PRO A 170 22.34 -1.35 15.07
CA PRO A 170 22.72 -2.73 14.80
C PRO A 170 22.47 -3.64 16.00
N GLY A 171 21.77 -4.75 15.77
CA GLY A 171 21.37 -5.72 16.81
C GLY A 171 20.15 -5.34 17.66
N HIS A 172 19.54 -4.18 17.44
CA HIS A 172 18.40 -3.70 18.24
C HIS A 172 17.22 -3.25 17.37
N THR A 173 16.02 -3.68 17.77
CA THR A 173 14.75 -3.25 17.19
C THR A 173 14.30 -1.94 17.83
N ALA A 174 13.72 -1.04 17.02
CA ALA A 174 13.01 0.15 17.50
C ALA A 174 11.57 0.16 16.98
N ALA A 175 10.64 0.72 17.75
CA ALA A 175 9.24 0.81 17.38
C ALA A 175 8.65 2.19 17.71
N LEU A 176 7.98 2.78 16.72
CA LEU A 176 7.25 4.05 16.84
C LEU A 176 5.75 3.76 16.76
N THR A 177 4.96 4.27 17.69
CA THR A 177 3.51 4.03 17.73
C THR A 177 2.73 5.31 17.40
N LEU A 178 1.93 5.25 16.35
CA LEU A 178 1.11 6.35 15.83
C LEU A 178 -0.36 6.01 16.04
N THR A 179 -1.18 7.00 16.37
CA THR A 179 -2.63 6.83 16.50
C THR A 179 -3.36 7.88 15.66
N GLY A 180 -4.48 7.49 15.08
CA GLY A 180 -5.37 8.39 14.34
C GLY A 180 -6.83 7.96 14.53
N THR A 181 -7.76 8.85 14.19
CA THR A 181 -9.18 8.52 14.12
C THR A 181 -9.56 8.42 12.65
N TYR A 182 -10.08 7.27 12.25
CA TYR A 182 -10.40 6.94 10.87
C TYR A 182 -11.88 6.66 10.72
N GLU A 183 -12.44 7.01 9.57
CA GLU A 183 -13.76 6.52 9.13
C GLU A 183 -13.59 5.12 8.53
N ALA A 184 -14.68 4.36 8.43
CA ALA A 184 -14.66 3.09 7.67
C ALA A 184 -14.26 3.33 6.21
N GLY A 185 -13.46 2.42 5.63
CA GLY A 185 -12.99 2.54 4.26
C GLY A 185 -11.47 2.49 4.13
N ALA A 186 -10.96 2.85 2.94
CA ALA A 186 -9.53 2.79 2.66
C ALA A 186 -8.77 3.96 3.30
N ALA A 187 -7.51 3.73 3.64
CA ALA A 187 -6.59 4.74 4.15
C ALA A 187 -5.13 4.37 3.82
N GLU A 188 -4.25 5.35 3.97
CA GLU A 188 -2.82 5.17 3.74
C GLU A 188 -1.97 5.77 4.86
N LEU A 189 -0.81 5.18 5.12
CA LEU A 189 0.28 5.75 5.90
C LEU A 189 1.47 5.99 4.97
N THR A 190 1.90 7.23 4.86
CA THR A 190 3.07 7.65 4.10
C THR A 190 4.26 7.89 5.03
N TRP A 191 5.42 7.30 4.72
CA TRP A 191 6.70 7.60 5.36
C TRP A 191 7.62 8.40 4.45
N ARG A 192 8.22 9.46 4.99
CA ARG A 192 9.25 10.27 4.35
C ARG A 192 10.58 10.15 5.08
N HIS A 193 11.68 10.20 4.33
CA HIS A 193 13.01 10.37 4.89
C HIS A 193 13.64 11.58 4.21
N ASP A 194 14.15 12.53 4.99
CA ASP A 194 14.70 13.80 4.51
C ASP A 194 13.78 14.52 3.50
N GLY A 195 12.47 14.50 3.80
CA GLY A 195 11.43 15.13 2.99
C GLY A 195 11.02 14.36 1.72
N ARG A 196 11.64 13.22 1.41
CA ARG A 196 11.30 12.37 0.26
C ARG A 196 10.45 11.19 0.69
N THR A 197 9.35 10.93 -0.01
CA THR A 197 8.54 9.73 0.25
C THR A 197 9.29 8.48 -0.17
N ILE A 198 9.37 7.51 0.74
CA ILE A 198 10.07 6.24 0.49
C ILE A 198 9.14 5.03 0.60
N ALA A 199 8.09 5.10 1.41
CA ALA A 199 7.09 4.04 1.52
C ALA A 199 5.69 4.60 1.74
N ILE A 200 4.70 3.94 1.15
CA ILE A 200 3.28 4.11 1.44
C ILE A 200 2.74 2.72 1.81
N TRP A 201 2.05 2.63 2.93
CA TRP A 201 1.26 1.46 3.32
C TRP A 201 -0.22 1.76 3.18
N ASP A 202 -0.93 1.02 2.34
CA ASP A 202 -2.39 1.08 2.24
C ASP A 202 -3.04 0.06 3.21
N PHE A 203 -4.24 0.40 3.67
CA PHE A 203 -5.06 -0.45 4.54
C PHE A 203 -6.52 -0.06 4.44
N ASN A 204 -7.39 -0.93 4.95
CA ASN A 204 -8.80 -0.66 5.15
C ASN A 204 -9.11 -0.62 6.64
N ILE A 205 -10.09 0.19 7.00
CA ILE A 205 -10.75 0.21 8.30
C ILE A 205 -12.07 -0.53 8.15
N GLU A 206 -12.22 -1.62 8.91
CA GLU A 206 -13.38 -2.50 8.86
C GLU A 206 -14.11 -2.44 10.21
N LEU A 207 -15.33 -1.88 10.20
CA LEU A 207 -16.15 -1.67 11.39
C LEU A 207 -17.35 -2.61 11.35
N ASP A 208 -17.12 -3.92 11.45
CA ASP A 208 -18.15 -4.97 11.44
C ASP A 208 -18.50 -5.55 12.83
#